data_AF-A0A0D0CQN6-F1
#
_entry.id   AF-A0A0D0CQN6-F1
#
_cell.length_a   1.000
_cell.length_b   1.000
_cell.length_c   1.000
_cell.angle_alpha   90.00
_cell.angle_beta   90.00
_cell.angle_gamma   90.00
#
_symmetry.space_group_name_H-M   'P 1'
#
loop_
_entity.id
_entity.type
_entity.pdbx_description
1 polymer ?
#
loop_
_entity_poly.entity_id
_entity_poly.type
_entity_poly.pdbx_seq_one_letter_code
_entity_poly.pdbx_strand_id
1 'polypeptide(L)'
;MWKYNHIQMLTGTENYHAWWTDMKYALDTEDLWCHISTGTNPSDPLDFMSIKPLPAVITQPTKVETLAIRKWLVDNITIKGFIHCFLSTPICQIVTNNQATTVCTIWDIIGRHYGCRDLSTQFVIHKQLAALHMKDAVNVSCYVGEHLSL
;
A
#
# COMPACT_ATOMS: atom_id res chain seq x y z
N MET A 1 -14.02 -2.06 -16.79
CA MET A 1 -14.11 -1.88 -15.32
C MET A 1 -14.39 -3.16 -14.55
N TRP A 2 -15.00 -4.21 -15.12
CA TRP A 2 -15.33 -5.45 -14.40
C TRP A 2 -14.16 -6.23 -13.74
N LYS A 3 -12.93 -6.17 -14.28
CA LYS A 3 -11.76 -6.93 -13.78
C LYS A 3 -11.44 -6.66 -12.30
N TYR A 4 -11.74 -5.46 -11.81
CA TYR A 4 -11.33 -4.99 -10.48
C TYR A 4 -12.50 -4.68 -9.56
N ASN A 5 -13.70 -5.20 -9.87
CA ASN A 5 -14.89 -4.97 -9.05
C ASN A 5 -14.79 -5.54 -7.62
N HIS A 6 -13.84 -6.45 -7.38
CA HIS A 6 -13.58 -7.02 -6.06
C HIS A 6 -12.77 -6.08 -5.16
N ILE A 7 -12.02 -5.13 -5.73
CA ILE A 7 -11.23 -4.15 -4.97
C ILE A 7 -12.20 -3.14 -4.38
N GLN A 8 -12.31 -3.12 -3.06
CA GLN A 8 -13.15 -2.16 -2.36
C GLN A 8 -12.55 -0.75 -2.46
N MET A 9 -13.38 0.28 -2.32
CA MET A 9 -12.88 1.65 -2.21
C MET A 9 -12.26 1.87 -0.83
N LEU A 10 -11.10 2.53 -0.75
CA LEU A 10 -10.49 2.90 0.52
C LEU A 10 -11.36 3.98 1.20
N THR A 11 -11.87 3.67 2.40
CA THR A 11 -12.72 4.56 3.19
C THR A 11 -12.05 5.04 4.46
N GLY A 12 -11.10 4.25 4.98
CA GLY A 12 -10.38 4.57 6.20
C GLY A 12 -9.42 3.48 6.63
N THR A 13 -8.98 3.57 7.89
CA THR A 13 -8.04 2.62 8.49
C THR A 13 -8.64 1.21 8.59
N GLU A 14 -9.97 1.10 8.73
CA GLU A 14 -10.70 -0.15 8.90
C GLU A 14 -10.57 -1.11 7.72
N ASN A 15 -10.48 -0.59 6.50
CA ASN A 15 -10.36 -1.40 5.28
C ASN A 15 -9.02 -1.26 4.56
N TYR A 16 -8.09 -0.48 5.12
CA TYR A 16 -6.78 -0.21 4.51
C TYR A 16 -5.99 -1.46 4.19
N HIS A 17 -5.90 -2.43 5.11
CA HIS A 17 -5.07 -3.62 4.88
C HIS A 17 -5.62 -4.50 3.74
N ALA A 18 -6.94 -4.68 3.70
CA ALA A 18 -7.59 -5.41 2.62
C ALA A 18 -7.40 -4.69 1.28
N TRP A 19 -7.67 -3.39 1.26
CA TRP A 19 -7.45 -2.52 0.09
C TRP A 19 -6.01 -2.58 -0.42
N TRP A 20 -5.03 -2.48 0.48
CA TRP A 20 -3.60 -2.51 0.16
C TRP A 20 -3.21 -3.84 -0.49
N THR A 21 -3.73 -4.94 0.05
CA THR A 21 -3.46 -6.30 -0.44
C THR A 21 -4.06 -6.51 -1.84
N ASP A 22 -5.31 -6.11 -2.04
CA ASP A 22 -6.00 -6.21 -3.33
C ASP A 22 -5.32 -5.34 -4.39
N MET A 23 -4.90 -4.13 -4.02
CA MET A 23 -4.16 -3.23 -4.89
C MET A 23 -2.80 -3.79 -5.29
N LYS A 24 -2.07 -4.39 -4.34
CA LYS A 24 -0.81 -5.07 -4.63
C LYS A 24 -1.01 -6.13 -5.71
N TYR A 25 -1.94 -7.06 -5.51
CA TYR A 25 -2.20 -8.11 -6.49
C TYR A 25 -2.65 -7.57 -7.84
N ALA A 26 -3.50 -6.54 -7.86
CA ALA A 26 -3.94 -5.92 -9.11
C ALA A 26 -2.76 -5.32 -9.89
N LEU A 27 -1.85 -4.62 -9.21
CA LEU A 27 -0.68 -4.01 -9.82
C LEU A 27 0.38 -5.02 -10.22
N ASP A 28 0.58 -6.09 -9.43
CA ASP A 28 1.44 -7.21 -9.78
C ASP A 28 0.97 -7.87 -11.10
N THR A 29 -0.35 -8.05 -11.28
CA THR A 29 -0.88 -8.64 -12.52
C THR A 29 -0.71 -7.76 -13.76
N GLU A 30 -0.40 -6.48 -13.58
CA GLU A 30 -0.12 -5.54 -14.68
C GLU A 30 1.37 -5.18 -14.81
N ASP A 31 2.26 -5.81 -14.02
CA ASP A 31 3.70 -5.48 -13.97
C ASP A 31 3.97 -4.02 -13.55
N LEU A 32 3.10 -3.48 -12.68
CA LEU A 32 3.12 -2.08 -12.24
C LEU A 32 3.55 -1.92 -10.78
N TRP A 33 3.63 -3.00 -10.00
CA TRP A 33 3.98 -2.95 -8.58
C TRP A 33 5.35 -2.33 -8.31
N CYS A 34 6.32 -2.55 -9.20
CA CYS A 34 7.66 -2.00 -9.07
C CYS A 34 7.69 -0.46 -8.95
N HIS A 35 6.69 0.26 -9.48
CA HIS A 35 6.59 1.73 -9.34
C HIS A 35 6.21 2.21 -7.94
N ILE A 36 5.74 1.31 -7.09
CA ILE A 36 5.27 1.60 -5.74
C ILE A 36 6.13 0.93 -4.67
N SER A 37 6.67 -0.26 -4.96
CA SER A 37 7.40 -1.04 -3.97
C SER A 37 8.59 -0.27 -3.38
N THR A 38 8.87 -0.55 -2.11
CA THR A 38 10.03 -0.02 -1.38
C THR A 38 11.25 -0.95 -1.43
N GLY A 39 11.20 -2.10 -2.12
CA GLY A 39 12.37 -2.98 -2.30
C GLY A 39 12.85 -3.63 -1.03
N THR A 40 11.92 -4.21 -0.26
CA THR A 40 12.26 -4.84 1.03
C THR A 40 12.73 -6.29 0.88
N ASN A 41 12.36 -6.97 -0.19
CA ASN A 41 12.74 -8.35 -0.46
C ASN A 41 13.85 -8.44 -1.52
N PRO A 42 15.12 -8.67 -1.14
CA PRO A 42 16.22 -8.77 -2.08
C PRO A 42 16.16 -10.01 -2.99
N SER A 43 15.28 -10.98 -2.67
CA SER A 43 15.11 -12.21 -3.48
C SER A 43 13.99 -12.10 -4.52
N ASP A 44 13.24 -11.00 -4.53
CA ASP A 44 12.15 -10.76 -5.48
C ASP A 44 12.53 -9.62 -6.43
N PRO A 45 12.89 -9.92 -7.70
CA PRO A 45 13.22 -8.90 -8.70
C PRO A 45 12.09 -7.90 -8.98
N LEU A 46 10.84 -8.26 -8.69
CA LEU A 46 9.67 -7.38 -8.87
C LEU A 46 9.47 -6.43 -7.68
N ASP A 47 10.15 -6.69 -6.56
CA ASP A 47 10.06 -5.83 -5.38
C ASP A 47 10.97 -4.59 -5.50
N PHE A 48 11.90 -4.54 -6.46
CA PHE A 48 12.75 -3.37 -6.65
C PHE A 48 11.96 -2.14 -7.09
N MET A 49 12.18 -1.02 -6.40
CA MET A 49 11.57 0.26 -6.75
C MET A 49 12.05 0.72 -8.14
N SER A 50 11.10 0.91 -9.04
CA SER A 50 11.31 1.48 -10.37
C SER A 50 11.61 2.97 -10.27
N ILE A 51 12.87 3.33 -10.49
CA ILE A 51 13.34 4.72 -10.50
C ILE A 51 13.16 5.28 -11.91
N LYS A 52 12.66 6.53 -12.00
CA LYS A 52 12.58 7.25 -13.27
C LYS A 52 13.96 7.25 -13.94
N PRO A 53 14.09 6.71 -15.16
CA PRO A 53 15.37 6.71 -15.86
C PRO A 53 15.87 8.13 -16.08
N LEU A 54 17.18 8.32 -15.98
CA LEU A 54 17.86 9.55 -16.36
C LEU A 54 18.74 9.27 -17.57
N PRO A 55 18.73 10.15 -18.60
CA PRO A 55 19.61 9.97 -19.73
C PRO A 55 21.07 10.21 -19.32
N ALA A 56 22.00 9.50 -19.95
CA ALA A 56 23.43 9.66 -19.72
C ALA A 56 23.90 11.09 -20.03
N VAL A 57 23.29 11.73 -21.04
CA VAL A 57 23.50 13.14 -21.39
C VAL A 57 22.14 13.85 -21.41
N ILE A 58 21.92 14.73 -20.42
CA ILE A 58 20.64 15.41 -20.19
C ILE A 58 20.12 16.15 -21.43
N THR A 59 21.03 16.78 -22.18
CA THR A 59 20.69 17.60 -23.34
C THR A 59 20.43 16.79 -24.61
N GLN A 60 20.83 15.51 -24.64
CA GLN A 60 20.75 14.65 -25.82
C GLN A 60 20.42 13.21 -25.42
N PRO A 61 19.22 12.94 -24.90
CA PRO A 61 18.78 11.58 -24.63
C PRO A 61 18.73 10.79 -25.93
N THR A 62 19.25 9.57 -25.89
CA THR A 62 19.12 8.61 -26.98
C THR A 62 17.65 8.23 -27.19
N LYS A 63 17.34 7.64 -28.35
CA LYS A 63 15.99 7.13 -28.64
C LYS A 63 15.54 6.10 -27.61
N VAL A 64 16.44 5.23 -27.16
CA VAL A 64 16.18 4.18 -26.16
C VAL A 64 15.84 4.80 -24.81
N GLU A 65 16.66 5.75 -24.33
CA GLU A 65 16.41 6.45 -23.06
C GLU A 65 15.10 7.24 -23.12
N THR A 66 14.82 7.92 -24.23
CA THR A 66 13.57 8.67 -24.41
C THR A 66 12.35 7.75 -24.31
N LEU A 67 12.41 6.56 -24.90
CA LEU A 67 11.33 5.56 -24.82
C LEU A 67 11.17 5.03 -23.39
N ALA A 68 12.27 4.72 -22.69
CA ALA A 68 12.23 4.26 -21.31
C ALA A 68 11.64 5.32 -20.37
N ILE A 69 12.05 6.58 -20.49
CA ILE A 69 11.51 7.70 -19.71
C ILE A 69 10.01 7.89 -19.98
N ARG A 70 9.59 7.85 -21.25
CA ARG A 70 8.19 7.98 -21.63
C ARG A 70 7.34 6.83 -21.08
N LYS A 71 7.82 5.59 -21.21
CA LYS A 71 7.15 4.41 -20.65
C LYS A 71 6.97 4.57 -19.14
N TRP A 72 8.05 4.91 -18.42
CA TRP A 72 8.00 5.11 -16.97
C TRP A 72 6.97 6.19 -16.56
N LEU A 73 6.92 7.30 -17.30
CA LEU A 73 5.96 8.39 -17.04
C LEU A 73 4.51 7.97 -17.31
N VAL A 74 4.28 7.22 -18.39
CA VAL A 74 2.95 6.69 -18.74
C VAL A 74 2.49 5.69 -17.68
N ASP A 75 3.36 4.76 -17.28
CA ASP A 75 3.06 3.77 -16.24
C ASP A 75 2.75 4.48 -14.92
N ASN A 76 3.55 5.46 -14.50
CA ASN A 76 3.30 6.27 -13.30
C ASN A 76 1.94 7.00 -13.35
N ILE A 77 1.55 7.60 -14.48
CA ILE A 77 0.23 8.25 -14.62
C ILE A 77 -0.91 7.22 -14.60
N THR A 78 -0.71 6.07 -15.24
CA THR A 78 -1.69 4.98 -15.30
C THR A 78 -2.01 4.48 -13.90
N ILE A 79 -0.98 4.20 -13.09
CA ILE A 79 -1.14 3.75 -11.71
C ILE A 79 -1.79 4.83 -10.85
N LYS A 80 -1.45 6.12 -11.04
CA LYS A 80 -2.12 7.23 -10.34
C LYS A 80 -3.62 7.25 -10.61
N GLY A 81 -4.02 7.14 -11.88
CA GLY A 81 -5.42 7.06 -12.26
C GLY A 81 -6.11 5.84 -11.66
N PHE A 82 -5.44 4.68 -11.71
CA PHE A 82 -5.93 3.44 -11.14
C PHE A 82 -6.18 3.55 -9.64
N ILE A 83 -5.18 3.99 -8.86
CA ILE A 83 -5.33 4.17 -7.40
C ILE A 83 -6.48 5.13 -7.10
N HIS A 84 -6.55 6.26 -7.80
CA HIS A 84 -7.57 7.28 -7.58
C HIS A 84 -8.99 6.76 -7.80
N CYS A 85 -9.21 5.77 -8.68
CA CYS A 85 -10.53 5.14 -8.86
C CYS A 85 -11.02 4.37 -7.63
N PHE A 86 -10.13 4.02 -6.71
CA PHE A 86 -10.43 3.25 -5.50
C PHE A 86 -10.17 4.05 -4.22
N LEU A 87 -10.13 5.38 -4.31
CA LEU A 87 -10.08 6.26 -3.14
C LEU A 87 -11.44 6.93 -2.94
N SER A 88 -11.89 6.99 -1.69
CA SER A 88 -13.05 7.81 -1.35
C SER A 88 -12.71 9.30 -1.46
N THR A 89 -13.73 10.13 -1.68
CA THR A 89 -13.59 11.58 -1.84
C THR A 89 -12.75 12.26 -0.74
N PRO A 90 -12.92 11.95 0.56
CA PRO A 90 -12.09 12.56 1.61
C PRO A 90 -10.60 12.21 1.46
N ILE A 91 -10.28 10.99 1.04
CA ILE A 91 -8.90 10.53 0.87
C ILE A 91 -8.27 11.20 -0.36
N CYS A 92 -9.04 11.38 -1.44
CA CYS A 92 -8.58 12.13 -2.61
C CYS A 92 -8.16 13.57 -2.27
N GLN A 93 -8.74 14.18 -1.23
CA GLN A 93 -8.37 15.54 -0.79
C GLN A 93 -7.02 15.58 -0.05
N ILE A 94 -6.63 14.48 0.60
CA ILE A 94 -5.36 14.36 1.33
C ILE A 94 -4.22 14.06 0.35
N VAL A 95 -4.50 13.26 -0.67
CA VAL A 95 -3.52 12.88 -1.69
C VAL A 95 -3.35 14.03 -2.69
N THR A 96 -2.27 14.79 -2.57
CA THR A 96 -1.96 15.86 -3.53
C THR A 96 -1.64 15.27 -4.90
N ASN A 97 -2.58 15.31 -5.83
CA ASN A 97 -2.43 14.73 -7.18
C ASN A 97 -1.93 15.76 -8.21
N ASN A 98 -0.76 16.36 -7.98
CA ASN A 98 -0.12 17.23 -8.99
C ASN A 98 0.80 16.42 -9.93
N GLN A 99 1.28 17.05 -11.00
CA GLN A 99 2.13 16.39 -12.00
C GLN A 99 3.51 15.97 -11.46
N ALA A 100 4.03 16.66 -10.45
CA ALA A 100 5.32 16.36 -9.83
C ALA A 100 5.25 15.17 -8.87
N THR A 101 4.07 14.85 -8.35
CA THR A 101 3.90 13.80 -7.35
C THR A 101 3.93 12.42 -8.02
N THR A 102 4.89 11.59 -7.60
CA THR A 102 5.02 10.20 -8.05
C THR A 102 3.99 9.31 -7.37
N VAL A 103 3.71 8.17 -7.98
CA VAL A 103 2.77 7.21 -7.40
C VAL A 103 3.27 6.59 -6.10
N CYS A 104 4.58 6.39 -5.97
CA CYS A 104 5.23 5.98 -4.72
C CYS A 104 4.96 7.00 -3.59
N THR A 105 5.05 8.31 -3.87
CA THR A 105 4.72 9.35 -2.89
C THR A 105 3.25 9.30 -2.45
N ILE A 106 2.33 9.07 -3.39
CA ILE A 106 0.90 8.92 -3.09
C ILE A 106 0.68 7.70 -2.19
N TRP A 107 1.28 6.57 -2.53
CA TRP A 107 1.18 5.34 -1.77
C TRP A 107 1.71 5.49 -0.33
N ASP A 108 2.84 6.16 -0.18
CA ASP A 108 3.48 6.46 1.10
C ASP A 108 2.63 7.42 1.96
N ILE A 109 1.99 8.43 1.37
CA ILE A 109 1.01 9.28 2.06
C ILE A 109 -0.15 8.42 2.59
N ILE A 110 -0.76 7.60 1.74
CA ILE A 110 -1.88 6.73 2.15
C ILE A 110 -1.43 5.78 3.27
N GLY A 111 -0.26 5.14 3.12
CA GLY A 111 0.29 4.23 4.13
C GLY A 111 0.56 4.90 5.47
N ARG A 112 1.08 6.13 5.48
CA ARG A 112 1.27 6.87 6.74
C ARG A 112 -0.04 7.26 7.41
N HIS A 113 -1.06 7.63 6.64
CA HIS A 113 -2.36 8.05 7.20
C HIS A 113 -3.22 6.89 7.67
N TYR A 114 -3.21 5.76 6.95
CA TYR A 114 -4.16 4.66 7.17
C TYR A 114 -3.50 3.32 7.52
N GLY A 115 -2.20 3.17 7.26
CA GLY A 115 -1.45 1.95 7.58
C GLY A 115 -0.89 1.90 8.99
N CYS A 116 -0.93 3.01 9.72
CA CYS A 116 -0.55 3.03 11.11
C CYS A 116 -1.61 2.24 11.91
N ARG A 117 -1.25 1.02 12.36
CA ARG A 117 -1.94 0.41 13.50
C ARG A 117 -1.77 1.39 14.63
N ASP A 118 -2.84 2.07 14.99
CA ASP A 118 -2.84 3.02 16.08
C ASP A 118 -2.12 2.37 17.27
N LEU A 119 -1.04 2.97 17.77
CA LEU A 119 -0.36 2.48 18.98
C LEU A 119 -1.36 2.29 20.11
N SER A 120 -2.50 3.02 20.07
CA SER A 120 -3.64 2.81 20.94
C SER A 120 -4.27 1.42 20.80
N THR A 121 -4.39 0.84 19.60
CA THR A 121 -4.88 -0.54 19.41
C THR A 121 -3.90 -1.58 19.93
N GLN A 122 -2.59 -1.39 19.72
CA GLN A 122 -1.58 -2.24 20.37
C GLN A 122 -1.65 -2.10 21.89
N PHE A 123 -1.82 -0.90 22.43
CA PHE A 123 -1.97 -0.64 23.85
C PHE A 123 -3.27 -1.24 24.42
N VAL A 124 -4.37 -1.18 23.67
CA VAL A 124 -5.66 -1.79 24.04
C VAL A 124 -5.55 -3.30 24.03
N ILE A 125 -4.95 -3.91 23.00
CA ILE A 125 -4.68 -5.35 22.95
C ILE A 125 -3.75 -5.75 24.10
N HIS A 126 -2.69 -4.98 24.37
CA HIS A 126 -1.76 -5.24 25.47
C HIS A 126 -2.45 -5.10 26.83
N LYS A 127 -3.35 -4.13 27.00
CA LYS A 127 -4.14 -3.93 28.21
C LYS A 127 -5.20 -5.02 28.39
N GLN A 128 -5.81 -5.50 27.31
CA GLN A 128 -6.73 -6.64 27.32
C GLN A 128 -5.99 -7.92 27.67
N LEU A 129 -4.86 -8.20 27.03
CA LEU A 129 -3.97 -9.31 27.35
C LEU A 129 -3.46 -9.25 28.81
N ALA A 130 -3.11 -8.07 29.31
CA ALA A 130 -2.68 -7.89 30.70
C ALA A 130 -3.82 -8.01 31.70
N ALA A 131 -5.07 -7.74 31.30
CA ALA A 131 -6.27 -7.95 32.12
C ALA A 131 -6.71 -9.43 32.12
N LEU A 132 -6.36 -10.18 31.07
CA LEU A 132 -6.53 -11.62 31.02
C LEU A 132 -5.50 -12.27 31.95
N HIS A 133 -5.96 -12.72 33.09
CA HIS A 133 -5.20 -13.57 34.00
C HIS A 133 -5.92 -14.90 34.18
N MET A 134 -5.20 -16.01 34.03
CA MET A 134 -5.70 -17.30 34.51
C MET A 134 -5.83 -17.23 36.03
N LYS A 135 -7.07 -17.05 36.49
CA LYS A 135 -7.37 -16.95 37.92
C LYS A 135 -7.40 -18.34 38.60
N ASP A 136 -7.66 -19.39 37.82
CA ASP A 136 -7.87 -20.77 38.28
C ASP A 136 -7.94 -21.74 37.09
N ALA A 137 -7.69 -23.03 37.34
CA ALA A 137 -7.63 -24.08 36.31
C ALA A 137 -8.94 -24.25 35.50
N VAL A 138 -10.08 -23.82 36.05
CA VAL A 138 -11.39 -23.85 35.38
C VAL A 138 -11.52 -22.76 34.31
N ASN A 139 -10.78 -21.65 34.45
CA ASN A 139 -10.77 -20.53 33.49
C ASN A 139 -9.84 -20.75 32.29
N VAL A 140 -9.11 -21.87 32.24
CA VAL A 140 -8.13 -22.15 31.19
C VAL A 140 -8.76 -22.14 29.80
N SER A 141 -9.95 -22.73 29.64
CA SER A 141 -10.63 -22.79 28.35
C SER A 141 -11.14 -21.42 27.89
N CYS A 142 -11.63 -20.58 28.80
CA CYS A 142 -12.04 -19.21 28.48
C CYS A 142 -10.82 -18.34 28.12
N TYR A 143 -9.75 -18.44 28.89
CA TYR A 143 -8.50 -17.72 28.63
C TYR A 143 -7.91 -18.06 27.26
N VAL A 144 -7.85 -19.35 26.90
CA VAL A 144 -7.34 -19.81 25.60
C VAL A 144 -8.31 -19.42 24.47
N GLY A 145 -9.62 -19.50 24.69
CA GLY A 145 -10.62 -19.11 23.70
C GLY A 145 -10.55 -17.61 23.35
N GLU A 146 -10.41 -16.75 24.35
CA GLU A 146 -10.27 -15.31 24.15
C GLU A 146 -8.93 -14.94 23.51
N HIS A 147 -7.85 -15.65 23.84
CA HIS A 147 -6.54 -15.47 23.19
C HIS A 147 -6.49 -15.90 21.73
N LEU A 148 -7.32 -16.87 21.32
CA LEU A 148 -7.41 -17.36 19.93
C LEU A 148 -8.38 -16.55 19.07
N SER A 149 -9.22 -15.73 19.70
CA SER A 149 -10.24 -14.89 19.02
C SER A 149 -9.80 -13.44 18.81
N LEU A 150 -8.65 -13.06 19.36
CA LEU A 150 -7.95 -11.78 19.18
C LEU A 150 -6.99 -11.84 17.99
#